data_AF-A0A5C9AJ43-F1
#
_entry.id   AF-A0A5C9AJ43-F1
#
_cell.length_a   1.000
_cell.length_b   1.000
_cell.length_c   1.000
_cell.angle_alpha   90.00
_cell.angle_beta   90.00
_cell.angle_gamma   90.00
#
_symmetry.space_group_name_H-M   'P 1'
#
loop_
_entity.id
_entity.type
_entity.pdbx_description
1 polymer ?
#
loop_
_entity_poly.entity_id
_entity_poly.type
_entity_poly.pdbx_seq_one_letter_code
_entity_poly.pdbx_strand_id
1 'polypeptide(L)'
;MEKAKQVTWRLLAAGVCLLTVSSVARADSLDEQRSRYAQIKQAWDNRQMDVVEQMMPGLKDYPLYPYLEYRQITDDLMNQPAVTVTNFVRANPTLPPARTLQSRFVNELARREDWRGLLAFSPEKPGTTEAQCN
;
A
#
# COMPACT_ATOMS: atom_id res chain seq x y z
N MET A 1 6.12 -37.27 -49.84
CA MET A 1 6.34 -37.62 -48.42
C MET A 1 6.98 -36.48 -47.60
N GLU A 2 7.72 -35.54 -48.21
CA GLU A 2 8.35 -34.42 -47.48
C GLU A 2 7.38 -33.37 -46.91
N LYS A 3 6.29 -33.05 -47.62
CA LYS A 3 5.32 -32.03 -47.14
C LYS A 3 4.63 -32.44 -45.84
N ALA A 4 4.33 -33.72 -45.66
CA ALA A 4 3.77 -34.25 -44.42
C ALA A 4 4.75 -34.08 -43.24
N LYS A 5 6.05 -34.31 -43.49
CA LYS A 5 7.12 -34.19 -42.49
C LYS A 5 7.34 -32.74 -42.04
N GLN A 6 7.22 -31.78 -42.96
CA GLN A 6 7.31 -30.34 -42.65
C GLN A 6 6.10 -29.82 -41.85
N VAL A 7 4.90 -30.31 -42.17
CA VAL A 7 3.67 -29.95 -41.43
C VAL A 7 3.72 -30.52 -40.02
N THR A 8 4.15 -31.77 -39.83
CA THR A 8 4.32 -32.35 -38.50
C THR A 8 5.41 -31.64 -37.69
N TRP A 9 6.49 -31.18 -38.33
CA TRP A 9 7.56 -30.43 -37.64
C TRP A 9 7.11 -29.02 -37.21
N ARG A 10 6.27 -28.36 -38.03
CA ARG A 10 5.65 -27.08 -37.68
C ARG A 10 4.62 -27.20 -36.56
N LEU A 11 3.82 -28.26 -36.56
CA LEU A 11 2.84 -28.54 -35.50
C LEU A 11 3.53 -28.89 -34.16
N LEU A 12 4.63 -29.65 -34.20
CA LEU A 12 5.44 -29.93 -33.01
C LEU A 12 6.13 -28.67 -32.47
N ALA A 13 6.69 -27.82 -33.33
CA ALA A 13 7.29 -26.55 -32.91
C ALA A 13 6.25 -25.58 -32.30
N ALA A 14 5.05 -25.50 -32.88
CA ALA A 14 3.96 -24.69 -32.32
C ALA A 14 3.45 -25.22 -30.97
N GLY A 15 3.40 -26.54 -30.79
CA GLY A 15 3.04 -27.17 -29.51
C GLY A 15 4.07 -26.92 -28.40
N VAL A 16 5.36 -26.88 -28.74
CA VAL A 16 6.45 -26.58 -27.78
C VAL A 16 6.43 -25.10 -27.35
N CYS A 17 6.11 -24.17 -28.25
CA CYS A 17 5.97 -22.74 -27.89
C CYS A 17 4.76 -22.44 -26.99
N LEU A 18 3.68 -23.22 -27.09
CA LEU A 18 2.48 -23.03 -26.25
C LEU A 18 2.67 -23.49 -24.80
N LEU A 19 3.64 -24.38 -24.52
CA LEU A 19 3.91 -24.88 -23.17
C LEU A 19 4.82 -23.95 -22.34
N THR A 20 5.55 -23.03 -22.97
CA THR A 20 6.55 -22.18 -22.29
C THR A 20 6.00 -20.89 -21.69
N VAL A 21 4.71 -20.57 -21.88
CA VAL A 21 4.07 -19.35 -21.33
C VAL A 21 3.30 -19.65 -20.03
N SER A 22 3.78 -20.63 -19.27
CA SER A 22 3.34 -20.79 -17.88
C SER A 22 4.13 -19.79 -17.04
N SER A 23 3.66 -18.54 -16.98
CA SER A 23 4.15 -17.57 -16.00
C SER A 23 3.86 -18.12 -14.61
N VAL A 24 4.87 -18.77 -14.01
CA VAL A 24 4.82 -19.24 -12.63
C VAL A 24 4.72 -18.00 -11.76
N ALA A 25 3.51 -17.64 -11.36
CA ALA A 25 3.28 -16.71 -10.27
C ALA A 25 3.85 -17.36 -9.00
N ARG A 26 5.11 -17.07 -8.70
CA ARG A 26 5.70 -17.43 -7.41
C ARG A 26 5.11 -16.49 -6.38
N ALA A 27 4.22 -17.02 -5.54
CA ALA A 27 3.94 -16.38 -4.27
C ALA A 27 5.25 -16.38 -3.47
N ASP A 28 5.76 -15.20 -3.13
CA ASP A 28 6.89 -15.11 -2.21
C ASP A 28 6.54 -15.83 -0.92
N SER A 29 7.50 -16.59 -0.40
CA SER A 29 7.39 -17.17 0.92
C SER A 29 7.19 -16.06 1.96
N LEU A 30 6.50 -16.38 3.06
CA LEU A 30 6.33 -15.43 4.16
C LEU A 30 7.69 -14.92 4.70
N ASP A 31 8.73 -15.74 4.63
CA ASP A 31 10.08 -15.36 5.06
C ASP A 31 10.76 -14.35 4.12
N GLU A 32 10.56 -14.46 2.81
CA GLU A 32 11.00 -13.44 1.85
C GLU A 32 10.29 -12.10 2.09
N GLN A 33 8.97 -12.14 2.36
CA GLN A 33 8.20 -10.92 2.67
C GLN A 33 8.68 -10.27 3.98
N ARG A 34 8.98 -11.06 5.02
CA ARG A 34 9.58 -10.57 6.28
C ARG A 34 10.92 -9.88 6.05
N SER A 35 11.77 -10.50 5.22
CA SER A 35 13.08 -9.92 4.87
C SER A 35 12.92 -8.58 4.14
N ARG A 36 12.04 -8.51 3.13
CA ARG A 36 11.76 -7.26 2.42
C ARG A 36 11.17 -6.19 3.32
N TYR A 37 10.29 -6.57 4.26
CA TYR A 37 9.74 -5.64 5.24
C TYR A 37 10.82 -5.07 6.18
N ALA A 38 11.80 -5.87 6.59
CA ALA A 38 12.93 -5.36 7.37
C ALA A 38 13.79 -4.39 6.55
N GLN A 39 14.06 -4.73 5.28
CA GLN A 39 14.84 -3.90 4.36
C GLN A 39 14.17 -2.55 4.06
N ILE A 40 12.86 -2.52 3.77
CA ILE A 40 12.16 -1.25 3.49
C ILE A 40 12.15 -0.36 4.73
N LYS A 41 12.00 -0.93 5.94
CA LYS A 41 12.09 -0.15 7.18
C LYS A 41 13.47 0.49 7.33
N GLN A 42 14.53 -0.27 7.10
CA GLN A 42 15.90 0.26 7.16
C GLN A 42 16.13 1.36 6.11
N ALA A 43 15.68 1.16 4.86
CA ALA A 43 15.76 2.17 3.82
C ALA A 43 15.02 3.46 4.21
N TRP A 44 13.82 3.31 4.79
CA TRP A 44 13.02 4.44 5.27
C TRP A 44 13.68 5.19 6.42
N ASP A 45 14.24 4.46 7.39
CA ASP A 45 14.96 5.04 8.52
C ASP A 45 16.21 5.81 8.06
N ASN A 46 16.83 5.36 6.96
CA ASN A 46 17.96 6.03 6.30
C ASN A 46 17.55 7.10 5.27
N ARG A 47 16.26 7.43 5.15
CA ARG A 47 15.71 8.40 4.16
C ARG A 47 16.02 8.06 2.69
N GLN A 48 16.23 6.78 2.37
CA GLN A 48 16.40 6.29 0.99
C GLN A 48 15.01 6.14 0.33
N MET A 49 14.37 7.26 0.03
CA MET A 49 12.95 7.29 -0.35
C MET A 49 12.68 6.69 -1.73
N ASP A 50 13.65 6.74 -2.64
CA ASP A 50 13.66 6.05 -3.92
C ASP A 50 13.53 4.53 -3.76
N VAL A 51 14.30 3.97 -2.82
CA VAL A 51 14.23 2.54 -2.46
C VAL A 51 12.89 2.22 -1.82
N VAL A 52 12.40 3.07 -0.90
CA VAL A 52 11.10 2.88 -0.26
C VAL A 52 9.98 2.83 -1.31
N GLU A 53 9.93 3.82 -2.21
CA GLU A 53 8.90 3.91 -3.25
C GLU A 53 8.92 2.67 -4.16
N GLN A 54 10.11 2.20 -4.56
CA GLN A 54 10.26 0.99 -5.36
C GLN A 54 9.77 -0.27 -4.62
N MET A 55 9.99 -0.35 -3.30
CA MET A 55 9.66 -1.54 -2.51
C MET A 55 8.19 -1.61 -2.08
N MET A 56 7.51 -0.47 -1.91
CA MET A 56 6.13 -0.40 -1.42
C MET A 56 5.15 -1.32 -2.19
N PRO A 57 5.08 -1.30 -3.54
CA PRO A 57 4.11 -2.12 -4.27
C PRO A 57 4.28 -3.64 -4.04
N GLY A 58 5.50 -4.11 -3.80
CA GLY A 58 5.82 -5.53 -3.60
C GLY A 58 5.50 -6.07 -2.20
N LEU A 59 4.96 -5.24 -1.31
CA LEU A 59 4.58 -5.62 0.05
C LEU A 59 3.07 -5.56 0.31
N LYS A 60 2.23 -5.26 -0.69
CA LYS A 60 0.77 -5.11 -0.51
C LYS A 60 0.08 -6.32 0.13
N ASP A 61 0.56 -7.52 -0.16
CA ASP A 61 -0.02 -8.76 0.39
C ASP A 61 0.56 -9.13 1.78
N TYR A 62 1.56 -8.39 2.26
CA TYR A 62 2.17 -8.64 3.56
C TYR A 62 1.31 -8.07 4.69
N PRO A 63 0.99 -8.83 5.76
CA PRO A 63 0.02 -8.40 6.79
C PRO A 63 0.32 -7.07 7.49
N LEU A 64 1.60 -6.64 7.53
CA LEU A 64 1.99 -5.37 8.15
C LEU A 64 2.05 -4.19 7.16
N TYR A 65 1.68 -4.38 5.90
CA TYR A 65 1.66 -3.32 4.90
C TYR A 65 0.85 -2.08 5.33
N PRO A 66 -0.31 -2.19 6.01
CA PRO A 66 -1.04 -1.02 6.49
C PRO A 66 -0.24 -0.12 7.46
N TYR A 67 0.78 -0.66 8.13
CA TYR A 67 1.68 0.16 8.95
C TYR A 67 2.65 1.00 8.12
N LEU A 68 3.06 0.52 6.93
CA LEU A 68 3.86 1.29 5.99
C LEU A 68 3.03 2.41 5.37
N GLU A 69 1.79 2.13 4.98
CA GLU A 69 0.85 3.14 4.49
C GLU A 69 0.58 4.22 5.55
N TYR A 70 0.34 3.81 6.80
CA TYR A 70 0.23 4.75 7.91
C TYR A 70 1.47 5.64 8.02
N ARG A 71 2.67 5.05 7.99
CA ARG A 71 3.93 5.82 8.05
C ARG A 71 3.99 6.82 6.90
N GLN A 72 3.70 6.41 5.66
CA GLN A 72 3.68 7.27 4.48
C GLN A 72 2.75 8.46 4.65
N ILE A 73 1.51 8.21 5.10
CA ILE A 73 0.50 9.25 5.30
C ILE A 73 0.98 10.22 6.39
N THR A 74 1.53 9.70 7.49
CA THR A 74 1.91 10.55 8.63
C THR A 74 3.23 11.28 8.47
N ASP A 75 4.13 10.82 7.60
CA ASP A 75 5.40 11.49 7.29
C ASP A 75 5.18 12.87 6.63
N ASP A 76 4.07 13.03 5.90
CA ASP A 76 3.69 14.29 5.25
C ASP A 76 2.25 14.70 5.59
N LEU A 77 1.83 14.44 6.84
CA LEU A 77 0.45 14.62 7.26
C LEU A 77 -0.07 16.03 6.98
N MET A 78 0.79 17.05 7.02
CA MET A 78 0.45 18.45 6.80
C MET A 78 -0.01 18.78 5.38
N ASN A 79 0.37 17.96 4.40
CA ASN A 79 -0.02 18.13 3.00
C ASN A 79 -1.02 17.08 2.53
N GLN A 80 -1.38 16.11 3.39
CA GLN A 80 -2.36 15.09 3.03
C GLN A 80 -3.76 15.69 2.83
N PRO A 81 -4.47 15.31 1.76
CA PRO A 81 -5.87 15.64 1.59
C PRO A 81 -6.75 14.73 2.45
N ALA A 82 -7.89 15.26 2.91
CA ALA A 82 -8.82 14.52 3.76
C ALA A 82 -9.31 13.20 3.15
N VAL A 83 -9.42 13.13 1.81
CA VAL A 83 -9.81 11.90 1.10
C VAL A 83 -8.82 10.76 1.29
N THR A 84 -7.50 11.03 1.29
CA THR A 84 -6.47 10.01 1.50
C THR A 84 -6.59 9.41 2.89
N VAL A 85 -6.70 10.27 3.90
CA VAL A 85 -6.86 9.83 5.30
C VAL A 85 -8.17 9.08 5.49
N THR A 86 -9.27 9.58 4.93
CA THR A 86 -10.59 8.93 4.99
C THR A 86 -10.54 7.52 4.41
N ASN A 87 -9.93 7.36 3.23
CA ASN A 87 -9.81 6.08 2.56
C ASN A 87 -8.97 5.10 3.39
N PHE A 88 -7.83 5.55 3.93
CA PHE A 88 -6.98 4.71 4.77
C PHE A 88 -7.68 4.25 6.05
N VAL A 89 -8.37 5.15 6.76
CA VAL A 89 -9.10 4.82 8.00
C VAL A 89 -10.23 3.83 7.72
N ARG A 90 -10.99 4.02 6.63
CA ARG A 90 -12.08 3.12 6.23
C ARG A 90 -11.58 1.75 5.77
N ALA A 91 -10.45 1.70 5.07
CA ALA A 91 -9.85 0.45 4.62
C ALA A 91 -9.28 -0.38 5.79
N ASN A 92 -8.96 0.26 6.93
CA ASN A 92 -8.27 -0.37 8.05
C ASN A 92 -9.02 -0.24 9.41
N PRO A 93 -10.28 -0.71 9.54
CA PRO A 93 -11.13 -0.44 10.72
C PRO A 93 -10.64 -1.11 12.03
N THR A 94 -9.84 -2.16 11.93
CA THR A 94 -9.28 -2.91 13.07
C THR A 94 -7.84 -2.50 13.39
N LEU A 95 -7.21 -1.66 12.57
CA LEU A 95 -5.84 -1.23 12.75
C LEU A 95 -5.76 -0.13 13.82
N PRO A 96 -5.06 -0.35 14.95
CA PRO A 96 -4.98 0.64 16.03
C PRO A 96 -4.50 2.04 15.58
N PRO A 97 -3.42 2.18 14.78
CA PRO A 97 -2.99 3.50 14.32
C PRO A 97 -3.99 4.17 13.34
N ALA A 98 -4.84 3.42 12.64
CA ALA A 98 -5.89 4.03 11.82
C ALA A 98 -6.96 4.70 12.69
N ARG A 99 -7.32 4.09 13.82
CA ARG A 99 -8.30 4.67 14.77
C ARG A 99 -7.79 5.96 15.38
N THR A 100 -6.51 6.03 15.74
CA THR A 100 -5.92 7.25 16.29
C THR A 100 -5.64 8.31 15.22
N LEU A 101 -5.39 7.90 13.97
CA LEU A 101 -5.17 8.82 12.85
C LEU A 101 -6.35 9.75 12.61
N GLN A 102 -7.59 9.29 12.80
CA GLN A 102 -8.77 10.13 12.64
C GLN A 102 -8.72 11.36 13.56
N SER A 103 -8.46 11.16 14.86
CA SER A 103 -8.36 12.29 15.81
C SER A 103 -7.12 13.14 15.54
N ARG A 104 -5.99 12.51 15.15
CA ARG A 104 -4.77 13.23 14.78
C ARG A 104 -4.99 14.13 13.56
N PHE A 105 -5.77 13.69 12.58
CA PHE A 105 -6.06 14.47 11.39
C PHE A 105 -7.09 15.58 11.64
N VAL A 106 -8.02 15.40 12.58
CA VAL A 106 -8.86 16.51 13.08
C VAL A 106 -8.00 17.63 13.65
N ASN A 107 -7.03 17.30 14.51
CA ASN A 107 -6.10 18.29 15.06
C ASN A 107 -5.27 18.95 13.94
N GLU A 108 -4.87 18.19 12.91
CA GLU A 108 -4.14 18.76 11.76
C GLU A 108 -5.01 19.71 10.93
N LEU A 109 -6.29 19.40 10.70
CA LEU A 109 -7.21 20.31 10.00
C LEU A 109 -7.48 21.58 10.82
N ALA A 110 -7.58 21.47 12.14
CA ALA A 110 -7.65 22.61 13.03
C ALA A 110 -6.37 23.47 12.98
N ARG A 111 -5.19 22.85 12.97
CA ARG A 111 -3.90 23.54 12.80
C ARG A 111 -3.82 24.29 11.47
N ARG A 112 -4.49 23.80 10.43
CA ARG A 112 -4.63 24.47 9.12
C ARG A 112 -5.72 25.54 9.09
N GLU A 113 -6.46 25.74 10.19
CA GLU A 113 -7.66 26.57 10.26
C GLU A 113 -8.75 26.18 9.25
N ASP A 114 -8.73 24.92 8.76
CA ASP A 114 -9.70 24.40 7.81
C ASP A 114 -10.94 23.86 8.53
N TRP A 115 -11.70 24.76 9.16
CA TRP A 115 -12.89 24.42 9.94
C TRP A 115 -13.96 23.70 9.11
N ARG A 116 -14.10 24.09 7.84
CA ARG A 116 -15.05 23.46 6.93
C ARG A 116 -14.61 22.04 6.58
N GLY A 117 -13.34 21.84 6.26
CA GLY A 117 -12.78 20.52 6.01
C GLY A 117 -12.82 19.62 7.24
N LEU A 118 -12.59 20.18 8.43
CA LEU A 118 -12.69 19.47 9.71
C LEU A 118 -14.08 18.88 9.93
N LEU A 119 -15.13 19.70 9.82
CA LEU A 119 -16.51 19.23 9.99
C LEU A 119 -16.98 18.28 8.87
N ALA A 120 -16.44 18.44 7.65
CA ALA A 120 -16.69 17.49 6.56
C ALA A 120 -15.99 16.14 6.79
N PHE A 121 -14.79 16.16 7.37
CA PHE A 121 -13.98 14.97 7.66
C PHE A 121 -14.49 14.20 8.89
N SER A 122 -14.83 14.91 9.97
CA SER A 122 -15.36 14.36 11.22
C SER A 122 -16.72 14.99 11.56
N PRO A 123 -17.80 14.58 10.86
CA PRO A 123 -19.15 15.09 11.15
C PRO A 123 -19.64 14.66 12.55
N GLU A 124 -19.11 13.55 13.06
CA GLU A 124 -19.36 13.08 14.42
C GLU A 124 -18.26 13.54 15.37
N LYS A 125 -18.61 13.61 16.67
CA LYS A 125 -17.68 13.98 17.74
C LYS A 125 -16.42 13.08 17.73
N PRO A 126 -15.21 13.64 17.62
CA PRO A 126 -13.98 12.86 17.58
C PRO A 126 -13.62 12.27 18.95
N GLY A 127 -12.74 11.27 18.96
CA GLY A 127 -12.49 10.43 20.13
C GLY A 127 -11.69 11.11 21.26
N THR A 128 -10.64 11.87 20.92
CA THR A 128 -9.77 12.52 21.93
C THR A 128 -10.34 13.86 22.38
N THR A 129 -10.10 14.24 23.64
CA THR A 129 -10.55 15.55 24.18
C THR A 129 -9.98 16.72 23.38
N GLU A 130 -8.70 16.66 23.01
CA GLU A 130 -8.07 17.70 22.17
C GLU A 130 -8.82 17.87 20.85
N ALA A 131 -9.10 16.78 20.13
CA ALA A 131 -9.83 16.84 18.86
C ALA A 131 -11.26 17.38 19.01
N GLN A 132 -11.86 17.26 20.20
CA GLN A 132 -13.18 17.81 20.49
C GLN A 132 -13.15 19.32 20.79
N CYS A 133 -11.98 19.87 21.13
CA CYS A 133 -11.83 21.23 21.66
C CYS A 133 -11.17 22.21 20.70
N ASN A 134 -10.49 21.74 19.65
CA ASN A 134 -9.99 22.61 18.59
C ASN A 134 -11.11 23.46 17.98
#